data_AF-A0A7T8HGM5-F1
#
_entry.id   AF-A0A7T8HGM5-F1
#
_cell.length_a   1.000
_cell.length_b   1.000
_cell.length_c   1.000
_cell.angle_alpha   90.00
_cell.angle_beta   90.00
_cell.angle_gamma   90.00
#
_symmetry.space_group_name_H-M   'P 1'
#
loop_
_entity.id
_entity.type
_entity.pdbx_description
1 polymer ?
#
loop_
_entity_poly.entity_id
_entity_poly.type
_entity_poly.pdbx_seq_one_letter_code
_entity_poly.pdbx_strand_id
1 'polypeptide(L)'
;MSRSIVDEKEETLDPRIQEELEKLNEFTNTINALESQLTKGTALSAALISKLGSNTIDKARPYYAALELAQNAQNDCQTAATNYQRAAGIHEERFLSKSGEWKFDEAWQAMLNNATIKVVEAETLKTQSQAEHLAKAAIFTQAEARVSALEKSLGKFITKSKPYFQRKERLDESLEAQKARIQELQGKVAAAKGSYARSLRNLEAISESIHAKRKKEACKRREPGVGAESSSNVEETQRP
;
A
#
# COMPACT_ATOMS: atom_id res chain seq x y z
N MET A 1 -3.46 28.31 -60.43
CA MET A 1 -3.73 26.85 -60.42
C MET A 1 -2.58 26.21 -59.65
N SER A 2 -2.69 26.04 -58.34
CA SER A 2 -3.38 24.97 -57.60
C SER A 2 -2.40 23.86 -57.19
N ARG A 3 -2.27 23.69 -55.86
CA ARG A 3 -1.85 22.49 -55.10
C ARG A 3 -0.37 22.08 -55.21
N SER A 4 0.36 21.84 -54.12
CA SER A 4 -0.04 21.26 -52.83
C SER A 4 0.80 21.91 -51.72
N ILE A 5 0.23 22.76 -50.86
CA ILE A 5 -0.09 22.41 -49.46
C ILE A 5 0.55 21.08 -49.06
N VAL A 6 1.82 21.18 -48.65
CA VAL A 6 2.42 20.20 -47.76
C VAL A 6 1.59 20.31 -46.49
N ASP A 7 0.71 19.35 -46.30
CA ASP A 7 -0.21 19.24 -45.17
C ASP A 7 0.65 19.23 -43.90
N GLU A 8 0.65 20.37 -43.20
CA GLU A 8 1.12 20.54 -41.83
C GLU A 8 0.30 19.62 -40.91
N LYS A 9 0.63 18.34 -40.94
CA LYS A 9 0.37 17.44 -39.83
C LYS A 9 1.69 17.16 -39.15
N GLU A 10 2.24 18.21 -38.54
CA GLU A 10 2.74 18.00 -37.18
C GLU A 10 1.56 17.43 -36.40
N GLU A 11 1.57 16.10 -36.32
CA GLU A 11 0.65 15.28 -35.56
C GLU A 11 0.80 15.76 -34.12
N THR A 12 -0.06 16.73 -33.76
CA THR A 12 -0.12 17.30 -32.42
C THR A 12 -0.44 16.14 -31.49
N LEU A 13 0.61 15.64 -30.83
CA LEU A 13 0.51 14.63 -29.80
C LEU A 13 -0.61 15.06 -28.86
N ASP A 14 -1.59 14.15 -28.66
CA ASP A 14 -2.74 14.41 -27.82
C ASP A 14 -2.25 15.01 -26.49
N PRO A 15 -2.74 16.18 -26.06
CA PRO A 15 -2.22 16.88 -24.89
C PRO A 15 -2.25 16.01 -23.61
N ARG A 16 -3.10 14.99 -23.55
CA ARG A 16 -3.11 14.00 -22.45
C ARG A 16 -1.98 12.98 -22.55
N ILE A 17 -1.61 12.58 -23.77
CA ILE A 17 -0.45 11.71 -24.03
C ILE A 17 0.84 12.49 -23.77
N GLN A 18 0.89 13.77 -24.16
CA GLN A 18 1.99 14.67 -23.87
C GLN A 18 2.22 14.81 -22.35
N GLU A 19 1.16 15.06 -21.58
CA GLU A 19 1.24 15.21 -20.12
C GLU A 19 1.71 13.91 -19.43
N GLU A 20 1.24 12.74 -19.88
CA GLU A 20 1.68 11.46 -19.33
C GLU A 20 3.11 11.08 -19.74
N LEU A 21 3.55 11.47 -20.94
CA LEU A 21 4.95 11.32 -21.37
C LEU A 21 5.89 12.25 -20.60
N GLU A 22 5.46 13.47 -20.31
CA GLU A 22 6.21 14.42 -19.48
C GLU A 22 6.37 13.90 -18.05
N LYS A 23 5.29 13.37 -17.44
CA LYS A 23 5.35 12.71 -16.12
C LYS A 23 6.29 11.50 -16.14
N LEU A 24 6.21 10.66 -17.17
CA LEU A 24 7.09 9.49 -17.29
C LEU A 24 8.56 9.90 -17.45
N ASN A 25 8.83 10.96 -18.21
CA ASN A 25 10.17 11.49 -18.40
C ASN A 25 10.71 12.14 -17.12
N GLU A 26 9.86 12.86 -16.37
CA GLU A 26 10.20 13.38 -15.03
C GLU A 26 10.53 12.23 -14.05
N PHE A 27 9.73 11.15 -14.06
CA PHE A 27 10.03 9.96 -13.27
C PHE A 27 11.35 9.30 -13.70
N THR A 28 11.61 9.20 -15.00
CA THR A 28 12.86 8.62 -15.51
C THR A 28 14.06 9.47 -15.10
N ASN A 29 13.96 10.80 -15.21
CA ASN A 29 15.04 11.72 -14.81
C ASN A 29 15.28 11.70 -13.30
N THR A 30 14.23 11.62 -12.48
CA THR A 30 14.37 11.48 -11.03
C THR A 30 15.00 10.15 -10.66
N ILE A 31 14.58 9.04 -11.27
CA ILE A 31 15.21 7.72 -11.10
C ILE A 31 16.70 7.79 -11.44
N ASN A 32 17.06 8.32 -12.61
CA ASN A 32 18.46 8.44 -13.04
C ASN A 32 19.30 9.30 -12.08
N ALA A 33 18.75 10.43 -11.60
CA ALA A 33 19.43 11.30 -10.65
C ALA A 33 19.68 10.60 -9.30
N LEU A 34 18.72 9.78 -8.87
CA LEU A 34 18.78 9.05 -7.60
C LEU A 34 19.69 7.81 -7.70
N GLU A 35 19.67 7.09 -8.83
CA GLU A 35 20.62 6.02 -9.14
C GLU A 35 22.07 6.54 -9.16
N SER A 36 22.28 7.75 -9.71
CA SER A 36 23.58 8.43 -9.64
C SER A 36 23.99 8.71 -8.19
N GLN A 37 23.07 9.18 -7.35
CA GLN A 37 23.33 9.42 -5.93
C GLN A 37 23.64 8.12 -5.17
N LEU A 38 22.92 7.04 -5.46
CA LEU A 38 23.16 5.72 -4.88
C LEU A 38 24.54 5.19 -5.26
N THR A 39 24.90 5.27 -6.54
CA THR A 39 26.21 4.85 -7.06
C THR A 39 27.35 5.63 -6.42
N LYS A 40 27.19 6.95 -6.24
CA LYS A 40 28.15 7.78 -5.49
C LYS A 40 28.21 7.36 -4.02
N GLY A 41 27.06 7.05 -3.41
CA GLY A 41 26.93 6.59 -2.04
C GLY A 41 27.63 5.26 -1.76
N THR A 42 27.45 4.28 -2.65
CA THR A 42 28.09 2.96 -2.55
C THR A 42 29.60 3.06 -2.71
N ALA A 43 30.08 3.86 -3.67
CA ALA A 43 31.51 4.11 -3.85
C ALA A 43 32.15 4.76 -2.60
N LEU A 44 31.48 5.75 -2.01
CA LEU A 44 31.94 6.38 -0.76
C LEU A 44 31.95 5.41 0.42
N SER A 45 30.96 4.52 0.51
CA SER A 45 30.91 3.50 1.57
C SER A 45 32.04 2.48 1.42
N ALA A 46 32.35 2.05 0.20
CA ALA A 46 33.52 1.20 -0.07
C ALA A 46 34.83 1.88 0.34
N ALA A 47 34.98 3.18 0.05
CA ALA A 47 36.14 3.96 0.49
C ALA A 47 36.22 4.13 2.02
N LEU A 48 35.09 4.18 2.73
CA LEU A 48 35.07 4.19 4.19
C LEU A 48 35.46 2.83 4.78
N ILE A 49 35.00 1.73 4.18
CA ILE A 49 35.38 0.36 4.58
C ILE A 49 36.90 0.17 4.45
N SER A 50 37.49 0.61 3.35
CA SER A 50 38.94 0.51 3.15
C SER A 50 39.72 1.38 4.13
N LYS A 51 39.24 2.59 4.47
CA LYS A 51 39.87 3.49 5.45
C LYS A 51 39.75 3.02 6.90
N LEU A 52 38.60 2.49 7.32
CA LEU A 52 38.35 2.07 8.70
C LEU A 52 38.84 0.64 8.99
N GLY A 53 38.94 -0.19 7.96
CA GLY A 53 39.25 -1.62 8.03
C GLY A 53 38.03 -2.46 8.43
N SER A 54 37.82 -3.59 7.75
CA SER A 54 36.66 -4.50 7.97
C SER A 54 36.50 -4.90 9.44
N ASN A 55 37.61 -5.21 10.11
CA ASN A 55 37.63 -5.64 11.52
C ASN A 55 36.99 -4.62 12.48
N THR A 56 37.12 -3.32 12.22
CA THR A 56 36.50 -2.28 13.07
C THR A 56 34.97 -2.29 12.91
N ILE A 57 34.50 -2.45 11.67
CA ILE A 57 33.09 -2.43 11.32
C ILE A 57 32.41 -3.73 11.80
N ASP A 58 33.05 -4.87 11.58
CA ASP A 58 32.52 -6.17 11.95
C ASP A 58 32.39 -6.33 13.47
N LYS A 59 33.35 -5.79 14.24
CA LYS A 59 33.26 -5.77 15.70
C LYS A 59 32.20 -4.82 16.24
N ALA A 60 31.87 -3.74 15.53
CA ALA A 60 30.84 -2.80 15.94
C ALA A 60 29.42 -3.24 15.55
N ARG A 61 29.28 -4.15 14.57
CA ARG A 61 27.98 -4.65 14.08
C ARG A 61 27.05 -5.19 15.18
N PRO A 62 27.51 -6.00 16.16
CA PRO A 62 26.65 -6.50 17.23
C PRO A 62 26.05 -5.38 18.11
N TYR A 63 26.78 -4.27 18.29
CA TYR A 63 26.29 -3.11 19.03
C TYR A 63 25.14 -2.42 18.28
N TYR A 64 25.32 -2.10 17.00
CA TYR A 64 24.27 -1.44 16.21
C TYR A 64 23.04 -2.33 16.03
N ALA A 65 23.22 -3.65 15.89
CA ALA A 65 22.10 -4.60 15.86
C ALA A 65 21.35 -4.69 17.21
N ALA A 66 22.07 -4.66 18.34
CA ALA A 66 21.44 -4.62 19.66
C ALA A 66 20.72 -3.28 19.90
N LEU A 67 21.26 -2.18 19.39
CA LEU A 67 20.64 -0.84 19.46
C LEU A 67 19.31 -0.80 18.71
N GLU A 68 19.27 -1.33 17.48
CA GLU A 68 18.04 -1.46 16.69
C GLU A 68 17.01 -2.33 17.41
N LEU A 69 17.43 -3.47 17.98
CA LEU A 69 16.55 -4.34 18.76
C LEU A 69 15.99 -3.65 20.01
N ALA A 70 16.81 -2.86 20.71
CA ALA A 70 16.35 -2.08 21.86
C ALA A 70 15.35 -0.99 21.46
N GLN A 71 15.58 -0.30 20.33
CA GLN A 71 14.65 0.71 19.81
C GLN A 71 13.31 0.08 19.39
N ASN A 72 13.34 -1.08 18.73
CA ASN A 72 12.11 -1.81 18.39
C ASN A 72 11.36 -2.27 19.64
N ALA A 73 12.07 -2.84 20.62
CA ALA A 73 11.48 -3.24 21.90
C ALA A 73 10.89 -2.05 22.68
N GLN A 74 11.51 -0.87 22.58
CA GLN A 74 10.99 0.38 23.15
C GLN A 74 9.65 0.78 22.50
N ASN A 75 9.60 0.79 21.17
CA ASN A 75 8.39 1.12 20.40
C ASN A 75 7.25 0.13 20.70
N ASP A 76 7.57 -1.16 20.80
CA ASP A 76 6.61 -2.20 21.16
C ASP A 76 6.08 -2.03 22.58
N CYS A 77 6.97 -1.72 23.52
CA CYS A 77 6.63 -1.44 24.92
C CYS A 77 5.73 -0.20 25.02
N GLN A 78 6.06 0.89 24.30
CA GLN A 78 5.25 2.11 24.28
C GLN A 78 3.87 1.87 23.67
N THR A 79 3.79 1.10 22.58
CA THR A 79 2.53 0.72 21.96
C THR A 79 1.68 -0.13 22.91
N ALA A 80 2.29 -1.10 23.61
CA ALA A 80 1.57 -1.90 24.61
C ALA A 80 1.14 -1.07 25.83
N ALA A 81 1.96 -0.10 26.26
CA ALA A 81 1.63 0.81 27.35
C ALA A 81 0.41 1.68 27.00
N THR A 82 0.37 2.25 25.79
CA THR A 82 -0.79 3.05 25.33
C THR A 82 -2.05 2.20 25.20
N ASN A 83 -1.94 0.94 24.76
CA ASN A 83 -3.05 -0.01 24.74
C ASN A 83 -3.57 -0.34 26.14
N TYR A 84 -2.68 -0.59 27.10
CA TYR A 84 -3.05 -0.82 28.50
C TYR A 84 -3.74 0.40 29.11
N GLN A 85 -3.22 1.62 28.88
CA GLN A 85 -3.85 2.87 29.31
C GLN A 85 -5.26 3.03 28.74
N ARG A 86 -5.44 2.73 27.44
CA ARG A 86 -6.75 2.77 26.79
C ARG A 86 -7.71 1.75 27.40
N ALA A 87 -7.26 0.51 27.61
CA ALA A 87 -8.07 -0.54 28.24
C ALA A 87 -8.46 -0.18 29.68
N ALA A 88 -7.55 0.43 30.44
CA ALA A 88 -7.81 0.92 31.78
C ALA A 88 -8.81 2.10 31.80
N GLY A 89 -8.74 3.01 30.82
CA GLY A 89 -9.66 4.16 30.71
C GLY A 89 -11.11 3.78 30.38
N ILE A 90 -11.32 2.72 29.59
CA ILE A 90 -12.67 2.21 29.24
C ILE A 90 -13.47 1.78 30.49
N HIS A 91 -12.79 1.32 31.53
CA HIS A 91 -13.42 0.90 32.79
C HIS A 91 -14.06 2.06 33.55
N GLU A 92 -13.45 3.25 33.53
CA GLU A 92 -13.86 4.39 34.37
C GLU A 92 -15.07 5.15 33.79
N GLU A 93 -15.10 5.34 32.47
CA GLU A 93 -16.08 6.23 31.83
C GLU A 93 -17.47 5.59 31.67
N ARG A 94 -17.55 4.26 31.55
CA ARG A 94 -18.80 3.57 31.20
C ARG A 94 -19.75 3.34 32.37
N PHE A 95 -19.28 3.47 33.60
CA PHE A 95 -20.08 3.19 34.80
C PHE A 95 -20.97 4.38 35.24
N LEU A 96 -20.75 5.59 34.70
CA LEU A 96 -21.34 6.83 35.22
C LEU A 96 -22.59 7.35 34.47
N SER A 97 -23.19 6.58 33.56
CA SER A 97 -24.29 7.08 32.73
C SER A 97 -25.54 6.20 32.74
N LYS A 98 -26.35 6.33 33.81
CA LYS A 98 -27.84 6.41 33.78
C LYS A 98 -28.41 6.21 35.19
N SER A 99 -28.89 7.29 35.80
CA SER A 99 -29.86 7.23 36.90
C SER A 99 -31.25 7.60 36.37
N GLY A 100 -32.20 6.71 36.56
CA GLY A 100 -33.62 6.88 36.24
C GLY A 100 -34.41 5.78 36.96
N GLU A 101 -35.71 5.93 37.15
CA GLU A 101 -36.55 4.89 37.77
C GLU A 101 -36.75 3.74 36.78
N TRP A 102 -36.18 2.56 37.08
CA TRP A 102 -36.29 1.37 36.24
C TRP A 102 -37.32 0.39 36.83
N LYS A 103 -38.12 -0.23 35.96
CA LYS A 103 -39.00 -1.36 36.32
C LYS A 103 -38.23 -2.67 36.11
N PHE A 104 -38.46 -3.65 36.99
CA PHE A 104 -37.86 -4.98 36.89
C PHE A 104 -38.58 -5.80 35.81
N ASP A 105 -38.11 -5.72 34.57
CA ASP A 105 -38.62 -6.48 33.41
C ASP A 105 -37.51 -7.33 32.73
N GLU A 106 -37.90 -8.18 31.78
CA GLU A 106 -36.98 -9.08 31.04
C GLU A 106 -35.90 -8.29 30.27
N ALA A 107 -36.26 -7.09 29.77
CA ALA A 107 -35.32 -6.20 29.08
C ALA A 107 -34.28 -5.60 30.03
N TRP A 108 -34.67 -5.29 31.27
CA TRP A 108 -33.78 -4.79 32.31
C TRP A 108 -32.84 -5.87 32.83
N GLN A 109 -33.32 -7.11 33.01
CA GLN A 109 -32.45 -8.26 33.31
C GLN A 109 -31.42 -8.50 32.20
N ALA A 110 -31.83 -8.44 30.93
CA ALA A 110 -30.92 -8.54 29.79
C ALA A 110 -29.91 -7.37 29.77
N MET A 111 -30.34 -6.15 30.09
CA MET A 111 -29.44 -4.99 30.19
C MET A 111 -28.40 -5.16 31.30
N LEU A 112 -28.81 -5.66 32.48
CA LEU A 112 -27.90 -5.94 33.59
C LEU A 112 -26.89 -7.03 33.22
N ASN A 113 -27.35 -8.14 32.65
CA ASN A 113 -26.48 -9.23 32.20
C ASN A 113 -25.44 -8.71 31.16
N ASN A 114 -25.88 -7.90 30.20
CA ASN A 114 -24.99 -7.26 29.23
C ASN A 114 -23.99 -6.29 29.89
N ALA A 115 -24.41 -5.54 30.90
CA ALA A 115 -23.51 -4.68 31.67
C ALA A 115 -22.47 -5.51 32.44
N THR A 116 -22.88 -6.60 33.10
CA THR A 116 -21.98 -7.52 33.79
C THR A 116 -20.97 -8.16 32.85
N ILE A 117 -21.42 -8.67 31.69
CA ILE A 117 -20.53 -9.22 30.65
C ILE A 117 -19.50 -8.18 30.23
N LYS A 118 -19.93 -6.93 29.97
CA LYS A 118 -19.01 -5.84 29.57
C LYS A 118 -18.00 -5.45 30.64
N VAL A 119 -18.38 -5.49 31.91
CA VAL A 119 -17.43 -5.25 33.02
C VAL A 119 -16.38 -6.35 33.05
N VAL A 120 -16.81 -7.61 32.96
CA VAL A 120 -15.89 -8.76 32.90
C VAL A 120 -14.98 -8.69 31.66
N GLU A 121 -15.52 -8.34 30.49
CA GLU A 121 -14.74 -8.13 29.26
C GLU A 121 -13.72 -6.99 29.40
N ALA A 122 -14.11 -5.87 30.03
CA ALA A 122 -13.20 -4.75 30.27
C ALA A 122 -12.08 -5.12 31.26
N GLU A 123 -12.40 -5.83 32.34
CA GLU A 123 -11.43 -6.31 33.32
C GLU A 123 -10.46 -7.32 32.69
N THR A 124 -10.98 -8.30 31.96
CA THR A 124 -10.14 -9.30 31.27
C THR A 124 -9.20 -8.64 30.24
N LEU A 125 -9.70 -7.70 29.44
CA LEU A 125 -8.89 -6.93 28.49
C LEU A 125 -7.81 -6.10 29.19
N LYS A 126 -8.13 -5.46 30.32
CA LYS A 126 -7.17 -4.72 31.14
C LYS A 126 -6.07 -5.65 31.67
N THR A 127 -6.41 -6.82 32.21
CA THR A 127 -5.42 -7.78 32.72
C THR A 127 -4.53 -8.33 31.60
N GLN A 128 -5.10 -8.66 30.44
CA GLN A 128 -4.34 -9.13 29.28
C GLN A 128 -3.36 -8.06 28.77
N SER A 129 -3.84 -6.84 28.53
CA SER A 129 -3.00 -5.73 28.08
C SER A 129 -1.92 -5.35 29.09
N GLN A 130 -2.20 -5.49 30.39
CA GLN A 130 -1.19 -5.32 31.45
C GLN A 130 -0.09 -6.39 31.36
N ALA A 131 -0.46 -7.66 31.21
CA ALA A 131 0.50 -8.76 31.08
C ALA A 131 1.38 -8.59 29.84
N GLU A 132 0.80 -8.20 28.70
CA GLU A 132 1.53 -7.91 27.47
C GLU A 132 2.52 -6.75 27.62
N HIS A 133 2.09 -5.66 28.27
CA HIS A 133 2.96 -4.53 28.55
C HIS A 133 4.15 -4.93 29.42
N LEU A 134 3.91 -5.68 30.50
CA LEU A 134 4.98 -6.16 31.40
C LEU A 134 5.96 -7.10 30.67
N ALA A 135 5.45 -8.01 29.83
CA ALA A 135 6.29 -8.89 29.04
C ALA A 135 7.20 -8.11 28.07
N LYS A 136 6.64 -7.12 27.35
CA LYS A 136 7.40 -6.26 26.44
C LYS A 136 8.39 -5.35 27.17
N ALA A 137 8.04 -4.84 28.34
CA ALA A 137 8.95 -4.08 29.19
C ALA A 137 10.15 -4.92 29.67
N ALA A 138 9.94 -6.21 29.99
CA ALA A 138 11.02 -7.13 30.34
C ALA A 138 11.99 -7.36 29.16
N ILE A 139 11.46 -7.49 27.94
CA ILE A 139 12.29 -7.59 26.72
C ILE A 139 13.09 -6.31 26.49
N PHE A 140 12.45 -5.14 26.64
CA PHE A 140 13.12 -3.85 26.49
C PHE A 140 14.27 -3.68 27.49
N THR A 141 14.03 -3.94 28.78
CA THR A 141 15.09 -3.84 29.81
C THR A 141 16.24 -4.81 29.56
N GLN A 142 15.95 -6.03 29.08
CA GLN A 142 16.98 -6.99 28.67
C GLN A 142 17.80 -6.47 27.46
N ALA A 143 17.13 -5.89 26.47
CA ALA A 143 17.78 -5.33 25.30
C ALA A 143 18.68 -4.13 25.65
N GLU A 144 18.22 -3.22 26.52
CA GLU A 144 19.03 -2.10 27.02
C GLU A 144 20.24 -2.58 27.82
N ALA A 145 20.09 -3.59 28.67
CA ALA A 145 21.21 -4.17 29.40
C ALA A 145 22.28 -4.73 28.44
N ARG A 146 21.85 -5.36 27.35
CA ARG A 146 22.75 -5.85 26.29
C ARG A 146 23.45 -4.71 25.55
N VAL A 147 22.74 -3.64 25.22
CA VAL A 147 23.34 -2.44 24.59
C VAL A 147 24.41 -1.84 25.51
N SER A 148 24.10 -1.65 26.79
CA SER A 148 25.05 -1.11 27.78
C SER A 148 26.30 -1.99 27.94
N ALA A 149 26.14 -3.31 27.93
CA ALA A 149 27.27 -4.25 28.00
C ALA A 149 28.16 -4.16 26.74
N LEU A 150 27.56 -4.05 25.56
CA LEU A 150 28.28 -3.91 24.29
C LEU A 150 28.97 -2.55 24.18
N GLU A 151 28.34 -1.47 24.66
CA GLU A 151 28.93 -0.13 24.68
C GLU A 151 30.21 -0.09 25.51
N LYS A 152 30.18 -0.68 26.71
CA LYS A 152 31.35 -0.77 27.61
C LYS A 152 32.50 -1.58 27.01
N SER A 153 32.19 -2.68 26.33
CA SER A 153 33.21 -3.59 25.78
C SER A 153 33.75 -3.16 24.40
N LEU A 154 32.94 -2.48 23.58
CA LEU A 154 33.26 -2.17 22.19
C LEU A 154 33.39 -0.67 21.88
N GLY A 155 33.35 0.22 22.88
CA GLY A 155 33.33 1.67 22.72
C GLY A 155 34.33 2.25 21.70
N LYS A 156 35.58 1.77 21.69
CA LYS A 156 36.60 2.22 20.71
C LYS A 156 36.22 1.89 19.26
N PHE A 157 35.67 0.70 19.01
CA PHE A 157 35.23 0.27 17.68
C PHE A 157 33.96 1.00 17.26
N ILE A 158 33.05 1.26 18.19
CA ILE A 158 31.81 2.03 17.95
C ILE A 158 32.16 3.45 17.49
N THR A 159 33.02 4.17 18.23
CA THR A 159 33.43 5.54 17.87
C THR A 159 34.11 5.59 16.51
N LYS A 160 35.01 4.65 16.22
CA LYS A 160 35.73 4.61 14.94
C LYS A 160 34.83 4.23 13.76
N SER A 161 33.83 3.37 13.96
CA SER A 161 32.90 2.91 12.93
C SER A 161 31.69 3.83 12.71
N LYS A 162 31.42 4.75 13.64
CA LYS A 162 30.29 5.70 13.58
C LYS A 162 30.08 6.39 12.22
N PRO A 163 31.12 6.92 11.52
CA PRO A 163 30.93 7.57 10.23
C PRO A 163 30.40 6.62 9.14
N TYR A 164 30.79 5.35 9.20
CA TYR A 164 30.30 4.33 8.27
C TYR A 164 28.83 4.03 8.50
N PHE A 165 28.42 3.79 9.75
CA PHE A 165 27.03 3.49 10.08
C PHE A 165 26.09 4.67 9.81
N GLN A 166 26.50 5.90 10.10
CA GLN A 166 25.73 7.10 9.73
C GLN A 166 25.56 7.26 8.22
N ARG A 167 26.60 6.95 7.44
CA ARG A 167 26.48 7.01 5.97
C ARG A 167 25.59 5.90 5.44
N LYS A 168 25.70 4.69 6.00
CA LYS A 168 24.85 3.54 5.69
C LYS A 168 23.38 3.88 5.95
N GLU A 169 23.06 4.43 7.12
CA GLU A 169 21.71 4.85 7.50
C GLU A 169 21.09 5.80 6.47
N ARG A 170 21.80 6.85 6.03
CA ARG A 170 21.32 7.76 4.98
C ARG A 170 21.07 7.07 3.63
N LEU A 171 21.85 6.05 3.29
CA LEU A 171 21.63 5.28 2.06
C LEU A 171 20.42 4.37 2.19
N ASP A 172 20.25 3.74 3.35
CA ASP A 172 19.10 2.91 3.67
C ASP A 172 17.81 3.75 3.66
N GLU A 173 17.81 4.94 4.27
CA GLU A 173 16.70 5.90 4.22
C GLU A 173 16.34 6.31 2.77
N SER A 174 17.35 6.65 1.97
CA SER A 174 17.15 7.00 0.56
C SER A 174 16.56 5.83 -0.23
N LEU A 175 17.02 4.60 0.04
CA LEU A 175 16.53 3.37 -0.59
C LEU A 175 15.07 3.09 -0.20
N GLU A 176 14.71 3.21 1.08
CA GLU A 176 13.33 3.02 1.55
C GLU A 176 12.40 4.10 0.97
N ALA A 177 12.84 5.35 0.89
CA ALA A 177 12.08 6.40 0.22
C ALA A 177 11.84 6.08 -1.27
N GLN A 178 12.81 5.49 -1.98
CA GLN A 178 12.62 5.02 -3.36
C GLN A 178 11.62 3.88 -3.45
N LYS A 179 11.73 2.88 -2.58
CA LYS A 179 10.79 1.75 -2.56
C LYS A 179 9.36 2.25 -2.34
N ALA A 180 9.15 3.15 -1.38
CA ALA A 180 7.85 3.76 -1.12
C ALA A 180 7.33 4.54 -2.34
N ARG A 181 8.18 5.33 -3.01
CA ARG A 181 7.81 6.07 -4.21
C ARG A 181 7.44 5.15 -5.38
N ILE A 182 8.20 4.07 -5.58
CA ILE A 182 7.89 3.06 -6.60
C ILE A 182 6.55 2.40 -6.31
N GLN A 183 6.28 2.02 -5.05
CA GLN A 183 4.99 1.45 -4.65
C GLN A 183 3.82 2.42 -4.90
N GLU A 184 3.98 3.71 -4.59
CA GLU A 184 2.98 4.74 -4.87
C GLU A 184 2.69 4.86 -6.36
N LEU A 185 3.74 4.93 -7.20
CA LEU A 185 3.59 5.01 -8.65
C LEU A 185 2.95 3.74 -9.24
N GLN A 186 3.36 2.56 -8.78
CA GLN A 186 2.72 1.30 -9.15
C GLN A 186 1.23 1.30 -8.81
N GLY A 187 0.86 1.81 -7.63
CA GLY A 187 -0.53 2.00 -7.23
C GLY A 187 -1.30 2.94 -8.16
N LYS A 188 -0.70 4.08 -8.53
CA LYS A 188 -1.30 5.04 -9.49
C LYS A 188 -1.51 4.42 -10.87
N VAL A 189 -0.52 3.70 -11.38
CA VAL A 189 -0.63 3.00 -12.68
C VAL A 189 -1.72 1.93 -12.63
N ALA A 190 -1.79 1.15 -11.55
CA ALA A 190 -2.85 0.16 -11.36
C ALA A 190 -4.25 0.80 -11.30
N ALA A 191 -4.39 1.93 -10.60
CA ALA A 191 -5.64 2.67 -10.50
C ALA A 191 -6.06 3.29 -11.86
N ALA A 192 -5.11 3.82 -12.63
CA ALA A 192 -5.35 4.35 -13.97
C ALA A 192 -5.80 3.23 -14.93
N LYS A 193 -5.10 2.08 -14.94
CA LYS A 193 -5.50 0.89 -15.72
C LYS A 193 -6.89 0.38 -15.33
N GLY A 194 -7.20 0.34 -14.04
CA GLY A 194 -8.52 -0.04 -13.54
C GLY A 194 -9.63 0.92 -13.99
N SER A 195 -9.34 2.23 -13.99
CA SER A 195 -10.26 3.26 -14.45
C SER A 195 -10.48 3.19 -15.96
N TYR A 196 -9.41 2.98 -16.75
CA TYR A 196 -9.50 2.77 -18.19
C TYR A 196 -10.34 1.53 -18.54
N ALA A 197 -10.08 0.39 -17.89
CA ALA A 197 -10.85 -0.83 -18.10
C ALA A 197 -12.34 -0.64 -17.74
N ARG A 198 -12.65 0.13 -16.69
CA ARG A 198 -14.02 0.47 -16.32
C ARG A 198 -14.71 1.33 -17.39
N SER A 199 -14.02 2.32 -17.93
CA SER A 199 -14.53 3.15 -19.02
C SER A 199 -14.80 2.34 -20.29
N LEU A 200 -13.90 1.39 -20.63
CA LEU A 200 -14.07 0.51 -21.79
C LEU A 200 -15.34 -0.35 -21.66
N ARG A 201 -15.54 -1.00 -20.50
CA ARG A 201 -16.77 -1.78 -20.24
C ARG A 201 -18.04 -0.94 -20.28
N ASN A 202 -17.97 0.31 -19.82
CA ASN A 202 -19.11 1.21 -19.88
C ASN A 202 -19.46 1.57 -21.34
N LEU A 203 -18.46 1.79 -22.19
CA LEU A 203 -18.67 2.01 -23.62
C LEU A 203 -19.25 0.77 -24.31
N GLU A 204 -18.76 -0.43 -23.99
CA GLU A 204 -19.32 -1.69 -24.47
C GLU A 204 -20.79 -1.83 -24.06
N ALA A 205 -21.13 -1.60 -22.79
CA ALA A 205 -22.50 -1.66 -22.30
C ALA A 205 -23.45 -0.65 -22.97
N ILE A 206 -22.96 0.58 -23.21
CA ILE A 206 -23.72 1.61 -23.94
C ILE A 206 -23.93 1.16 -25.40
N SER A 207 -22.88 0.64 -26.04
CA SER A 207 -22.95 0.14 -27.42
C SER A 207 -23.97 -0.98 -27.55
N GLU A 208 -23.91 -1.99 -26.68
CA GLU A 208 -24.87 -3.10 -26.64
C GLU A 208 -26.31 -2.62 -26.42
N SER A 209 -26.53 -1.65 -25.54
CA SER A 209 -27.84 -1.06 -25.28
C SER A 209 -28.41 -0.36 -26.52
N ILE A 210 -27.58 0.40 -27.25
CA ILE A 210 -27.99 1.06 -28.51
C ILE A 210 -28.32 0.00 -29.57
N HIS A 211 -27.49 -1.03 -29.72
CA HIS A 211 -27.72 -2.12 -30.65
C HIS A 211 -28.98 -2.91 -30.32
N ALA A 212 -29.23 -3.21 -29.04
CA ALA A 212 -30.44 -3.88 -28.57
C ALA A 212 -31.70 -3.06 -28.85
N LYS A 213 -31.67 -1.74 -28.60
CA LYS A 213 -32.76 -0.82 -28.95
C LYS A 213 -33.03 -0.81 -30.46
N ARG A 214 -31.98 -0.68 -31.30
CA ARG A 214 -32.12 -0.72 -32.77
C ARG A 214 -32.69 -2.06 -33.26
N LYS A 215 -32.24 -3.18 -32.69
CA LYS A 215 -32.76 -4.51 -33.04
C LYS A 215 -34.24 -4.67 -32.66
N LYS A 216 -34.65 -4.12 -31.51
CA LYS A 216 -36.05 -4.10 -31.08
C LYS A 216 -36.93 -3.22 -31.97
N GLU A 217 -36.45 -2.04 -32.37
CA GLU A 217 -37.16 -1.15 -33.30
C GLU A 217 -37.21 -1.71 -34.74
N ALA A 218 -36.15 -2.37 -35.21
CA ALA A 218 -36.14 -3.07 -36.49
C ALA A 218 -37.11 -4.27 -36.50
N CYS A 219 -37.24 -4.99 -35.39
CA CYS A 219 -38.19 -6.10 -35.25
C CYS A 219 -39.65 -5.64 -35.23
N LYS A 220 -39.93 -4.41 -34.75
CA LYS A 220 -41.28 -3.80 -34.82
C LYS A 220 -41.67 -3.34 -36.23
N ARG A 221 -40.69 -3.07 -37.11
CA ARG A 221 -40.92 -2.62 -38.51
C ARG A 221 -41.03 -3.74 -39.53
N ARG A 222 -40.80 -5.00 -39.13
CA ARG A 222 -41.07 -6.15 -40.01
C ARG A 222 -42.56 -6.50 -39.91
N GLU A 223 -43.35 -5.85 -40.75
CA GLU A 223 -44.65 -6.43 -41.14
C GLU A 223 -44.39 -7.79 -41.82
N PRO A 224 -45.30 -8.79 -41.69
CA PRO A 224 -45.18 -10.09 -42.37
C PRO A 224 -45.08 -9.91 -43.90
N GLY A 225 -43.85 -9.82 -44.39
CA GLY A 225 -43.54 -9.64 -45.81
C GLY A 225 -43.54 -10.96 -46.55
N VAL A 226 -44.61 -11.16 -47.31
CA VAL A 226 -44.83 -12.17 -48.35
C VAL A 226 -43.80 -12.10 -49.49
N GLY A 227 -43.26 -13.27 -49.87
CA GLY A 227 -43.14 -13.71 -51.26
C GLY A 227 -41.84 -13.44 -52.04
N ALA A 228 -41.61 -14.34 -53.01
CA ALA A 228 -40.49 -14.51 -53.97
C ALA A 228 -39.23 -15.14 -53.34
N GLU A 229 -38.66 -16.23 -53.86
CA GLU A 229 -38.45 -16.53 -55.28
C GLU A 229 -38.84 -17.94 -55.77
N SER A 230 -39.08 -17.95 -57.08
CA SER A 230 -39.65 -18.93 -58.00
C SER A 230 -38.65 -19.95 -58.55
N SER A 231 -39.08 -21.22 -58.58
CA SER A 231 -38.83 -22.27 -59.60
C SER A 231 -37.45 -22.36 -60.26
N SER A 232 -36.63 -23.29 -59.77
CA SER A 232 -35.49 -23.88 -60.49
C SER A 232 -35.99 -24.79 -61.61
N ASN A 233 -35.78 -24.36 -62.87
CA ASN A 233 -35.92 -25.19 -64.06
C ASN A 233 -34.77 -26.19 -64.11
N VAL A 234 -35.08 -27.49 -64.03
CA VAL A 234 -34.13 -28.61 -64.17
C VAL A 234 -34.55 -29.44 -65.39
N GLU A 235 -33.53 -30.00 -66.04
CA GLU A 235 -33.54 -31.13 -66.99
C GLU A 235 -33.32 -30.79 -68.46
N GLU A 236 -32.04 -30.76 -68.82
CA GLU A 236 -31.56 -31.25 -70.12
C GLU A 236 -30.81 -32.58 -69.89
N THR A 237 -30.84 -33.42 -70.92
CA THR A 237 -30.04 -34.63 -71.20
C THR A 237 -30.47 -35.98 -70.62
N GLN A 238 -31.16 -36.76 -71.45
CA GLN A 238 -30.74 -38.13 -71.79
C GLN A 238 -31.25 -38.54 -73.20
N ARG A 239 -30.30 -38.83 -74.10
CA ARG A 239 -30.44 -39.72 -75.28
C ARG A 239 -29.83 -41.07 -74.92
N PRO A 240 -30.07 -42.19 -75.64
CA PRO A 240 -30.63 -42.32 -76.99
C PRO A 240 -31.99 -43.01 -77.07
#